data_AF-A0A7C2YB96-F1
#
_entry.id   AF-A0A7C2YB96-F1
#
_cell.length_a   1.000
_cell.length_b   1.000
_cell.length_c   1.000
_cell.angle_alpha   90.00
_cell.angle_beta   90.00
_cell.angle_gamma   90.00
#
_symmetry.space_group_name_H-M   'P 1'
#
loop_
_entity.id
_entity.type
_entity.pdbx_description
1 polymer ?
#
loop_
_entity_poly.entity_id
_entity_poly.type
_entity_poly.pdbx_seq_one_letter_code
_entity_poly.pdbx_strand_id
1 'polypeptide(L)' 'VGVGASVIPGVRIGAWSVVGAGAAVIRDVAPGSTVAGVPARSLGERRSP' A
#
# COMPACT_ATOMS: atom_id res chain seq x y z
N VAL A 1 5.91 2.71 -5.09
CA VAL A 1 4.94 1.65 -5.49
C VAL A 1 5.73 0.51 -6.12
N GLY A 2 5.54 -0.73 -5.65
CA GLY A 2 6.27 -1.90 -6.13
C GLY A 2 5.85 -2.36 -7.52
N VAL A 3 6.70 -3.14 -8.18
CA VAL A 3 6.45 -3.68 -9.52
C VAL A 3 5.17 -4.53 -9.54
N GLY A 4 4.37 -4.39 -10.60
CA GLY A 4 3.14 -5.15 -10.79
C GLY A 4 1.99 -4.80 -9.82
N ALA A 5 2.15 -3.78 -8.97
CA ALA A 5 1.04 -3.29 -8.17
C ALA A 5 0.03 -2.55 -9.05
N SER A 6 -1.26 -2.77 -8.78
CA SER A 6 -2.37 -2.11 -9.46
C SER A 6 -3.17 -1.29 -8.45
N VAL A 7 -3.51 -0.05 -8.80
CA VAL A 7 -4.31 0.86 -7.98
C VAL A 7 -5.57 1.20 -8.77
N ILE A 8 -6.75 1.01 -8.17
CA ILE A 8 -8.00 1.38 -8.86
C ILE A 8 -8.14 2.90 -8.97
N PRO A 9 -8.85 3.42 -9.99
CA PRO A 9 -9.13 4.84 -10.10
C PRO A 9 -9.85 5.39 -8.85
N GLY A 10 -9.51 6.62 -8.46
CA GLY A 10 -10.12 7.31 -7.32
C GLY A 10 -9.48 7.02 -5.96
N VAL A 11 -8.59 6.02 -5.87
CA VAL A 11 -7.82 5.73 -4.65
C VAL A 11 -6.64 6.69 -4.50
N ARG A 12 -6.44 7.19 -3.29
CA ARG A 12 -5.30 8.04 -2.90
C ARG A 12 -4.19 7.20 -2.27
N ILE A 13 -2.96 7.42 -2.72
CA ILE A 13 -1.76 6.90 -2.08
C ILE A 13 -1.11 8.02 -1.26
N GLY A 14 -1.04 7.82 0.05
CA GLY A 14 -0.39 8.76 0.96
C GLY A 14 1.09 8.98 0.65
N ALA A 15 1.59 10.15 1.04
CA ALA A 15 3.02 10.45 0.94
C ALA A 15 3.84 9.45 1.78
N TRP A 16 5.01 9.07 1.28
CA TRP A 16 5.94 8.15 1.95
C TRP A 16 5.39 6.75 2.23
N SER A 17 4.22 6.38 1.67
CA SER A 17 3.69 5.04 1.79
C SER A 17 4.42 4.05 0.89
N VAL A 18 4.49 2.80 1.32
CA VAL A 18 5.07 1.69 0.56
C VAL A 18 3.93 0.78 0.10
N VAL A 19 3.84 0.55 -1.22
CA VAL A 19 2.94 -0.45 -1.81
C VAL A 19 3.80 -1.62 -2.29
N GLY A 20 3.56 -2.82 -1.77
CA GLY A 20 4.29 -4.03 -2.13
C GLY A 20 4.11 -4.44 -3.59
N ALA A 21 5.04 -5.23 -4.12
CA ALA A 21 4.94 -5.78 -5.48
C ALA A 21 3.69 -6.67 -5.61
N GLY A 22 3.02 -6.60 -6.77
CA GLY A 22 1.80 -7.38 -7.05
C GLY A 22 0.56 -7.01 -6.21
N ALA A 23 0.59 -5.92 -5.45
CA ALA A 23 -0.55 -5.52 -4.61
C ALA A 23 -1.74 -5.01 -5.45
N ALA A 24 -2.96 -5.38 -5.06
CA ALA A 24 -4.20 -4.82 -5.64
C ALA A 24 -4.83 -3.83 -4.66
N VAL A 25 -4.58 -2.54 -4.89
CA VAL A 25 -5.01 -1.46 -4.02
C VAL A 25 -6.42 -0.99 -4.41
N ILE A 26 -7.39 -1.35 -3.56
CA ILE A 26 -8.82 -1.05 -3.75
C ILE A 26 -9.37 -0.04 -2.72
N ARG A 27 -8.52 0.52 -1.86
CA ARG A 27 -8.84 1.50 -0.80
C ARG A 27 -7.69 2.46 -0.61
N ASP A 28 -7.97 3.65 -0.09
CA ASP A 28 -6.97 4.67 0.25
C ASP A 28 -5.86 4.12 1.16
N VAL A 29 -4.63 4.55 0.89
CA VAL A 29 -3.42 4.17 1.63
C VAL A 29 -2.99 5.35 2.48
N ALA A 30 -2.93 5.15 3.80
CA ALA A 30 -2.51 6.18 4.74
C ALA A 30 -1.04 6.60 4.50
N PRO A 31 -0.67 7.88 4.68
CA PRO A 31 0.72 8.34 4.60
C PRO A 31 1.65 7.53 5.51
N GLY A 32 2.86 7.24 5.03
CA GLY A 32 3.88 6.48 5.80
C GLY A 32 3.56 5.01 6.05
N SER A 33 2.38 4.51 5.65
CA SER A 33 2.00 3.11 5.84
C SER A 33 2.62 2.17 4.80
N THR A 34 2.76 0.89 5.14
CA THR A 34 3.15 -0.17 4.20
C THR A 34 1.95 -1.07 3.93
N VAL A 35 1.57 -1.24 2.67
CA VAL A 35 0.47 -2.12 2.25
C VAL A 35 0.94 -3.17 1.24
N ALA A 36 0.39 -4.38 1.29
CA ALA A 36 0.63 -5.43 0.29
C ALA A 36 -0.53 -6.42 0.20
N GLY A 37 -0.51 -7.28 -0.81
CA GLY A 37 -1.47 -8.37 -1.01
C GLY A 37 -2.64 -8.03 -1.95
N VAL A 38 -3.53 -9.01 -2.13
CA VAL A 38 -4.74 -8.92 -2.97
C VAL A 38 -5.94 -9.41 -2.13
N PRO A 39 -6.81 -8.52 -1.63
CA PRO A 39 -6.71 -7.06 -1.69
C PRO A 39 -5.58 -6.52 -0.80
N ALA A 40 -5.04 -5.34 -1.14
CA ALA A 40 -3.99 -4.71 -0.35
C ALA A 40 -4.48 -4.41 1.07
N ARG A 41 -3.67 -4.77 2.07
CA ARG A 41 -3.91 -4.52 3.50
C ARG A 41 -2.66 -3.92 4.13
N SER A 42 -2.87 -3.09 5.16
CA SER A 42 -1.78 -2.56 5.97
C SER A 42 -1.02 -3.72 6.62
N LEU A 43 0.27 -3.79 6.33
CA LEU A 43 1.23 -4.55 7.10
C LEU A 43 1.60 -3.60 8.23
N GLY A 44 1.29 -3.96 9.48
CA GLY A 44 1.37 -3.05 10.64
C GLY A 44 2.69 -2.26 10.74
N GLU A 45 2.72 -1.25 11.61
CA GLU A 45 3.92 -0.43 11.82
C GLU A 45 5.16 -1.31 11.96
N ARG A 46 6.21 -0.93 11.22
CA ARG A 46 7.53 -1.48 11.42
C ARG A 46 7.88 -1.20 12.89
N ARG A 47 7.74 -2.20 13.77
CA ARG A 47 8.33 -2.13 15.10
C ARG A 47 9.84 -2.08 14.88
N SER A 48 10.40 -0.88 14.91
CA SER A 48 11.83 -0.73 15.19
C SER A 48 12.06 -1.28 16.61
N PRO A 49 13.07 -2.13 16.86
CA PRO A 49 13.55 -2.38 18.22
C PRO A 49 14.04 -1.10 18.88
#